data_AF-V7FFW3-F1
#
_entry.id   AF-V7FFW3-F1
#
_cell.length_a   1.000
_cell.length_b   1.000
_cell.length_c   1.000
_cell.angle_alpha   90.00
_cell.angle_beta   90.00
_cell.angle_gamma   90.00
#
_symmetry.space_group_name_H-M   'P 1'
#
loop_
_entity.id
_entity.type
_entity.pdbx_description
1 polymer ?
#
loop_
_entity_poly.entity_id
_entity_poly.type
_entity_poly.pdbx_seq_one_letter_code
_entity_poly.pdbx_strand_id
1 'polypeptide(L)'
;MLQTAGFLGAQLSVRKVDAEIEFQVQTRWQWMDAIGRFAGSDVEKAVVEPGAVAELLSFDPRVCHYDVIEDAGKSSGSSGA
;
A
#
# COMPACT_ATOMS: atom_id res chain seq x y z
N MET A 1 7.52 2.04 -7.74
CA MET A 1 7.15 1.18 -6.60
C MET A 1 7.86 -0.18 -6.64
N LEU A 2 7.60 -1.03 -7.65
CA LEU A 2 8.04 -2.44 -7.71
C LEU A 2 9.56 -2.69 -7.59
N GLN A 3 10.39 -1.68 -7.88
CA GLN A 3 11.86 -1.79 -7.84
C GLN A 3 12.48 -1.19 -6.56
N THR A 4 11.67 -0.80 -5.58
CA THR A 4 12.17 -0.19 -4.34
C THR A 4 12.60 -1.28 -3.36
N ALA A 5 13.85 -1.26 -2.92
CA ALA A 5 14.35 -2.23 -1.94
C ALA A 5 13.50 -2.21 -0.65
N GLY A 6 13.05 -3.38 -0.22
CA GLY A 6 12.16 -3.56 0.93
C GLY A 6 10.67 -3.52 0.58
N PHE A 7 10.27 -3.35 -0.68
CA PHE A 7 8.88 -3.54 -1.12
C PHE A 7 8.52 -5.03 -1.14
N LEU A 8 7.44 -5.40 -0.45
CA LEU A 8 6.99 -6.80 -0.30
C LEU A 8 5.73 -7.13 -1.12
N GLY A 9 5.12 -6.13 -1.76
CA GLY A 9 3.92 -6.31 -2.58
C GLY A 9 2.88 -5.23 -2.34
N ALA A 10 1.87 -5.21 -3.20
CA ALA A 10 0.71 -4.34 -3.10
C ALA A 10 -0.58 -5.12 -3.33
N GLN A 11 -1.65 -4.65 -2.73
CA GLN A 11 -3.01 -5.10 -2.93
C GLN A 11 -3.85 -3.89 -3.34
N LEU A 12 -4.67 -4.08 -4.38
CA LEU A 12 -5.69 -3.12 -4.77
C LEU A 12 -7.04 -3.77 -4.46
N SER A 13 -7.77 -3.13 -3.56
CA SER A 13 -9.13 -3.52 -3.17
C SER A 13 -10.12 -2.54 -3.79
N VAL A 14 -11.30 -3.03 -4.11
CA VAL A 14 -12.41 -2.20 -4.60
C VAL A 14 -13.67 -2.56 -3.85
N ARG A 15 -14.43 -1.54 -3.43
CA ARG A 15 -15.77 -1.72 -2.86
C ARG A 15 -16.72 -0.67 -3.41
N LYS A 16 -18.02 -0.98 -3.35
CA LYS A 16 -19.07 0.01 -3.60
C LYS A 16 -19.45 0.67 -2.29
N VAL A 17 -19.52 2.00 -2.27
CA VAL A 17 -19.99 2.79 -1.12
C VAL A 17 -21.06 3.72 -1.64
N ASP A 18 -22.31 3.47 -1.27
CA ASP A 18 -23.49 4.18 -1.81
C ASP A 18 -23.50 4.20 -3.36
N ALA A 19 -23.32 5.38 -3.95
CA ALA A 19 -23.27 5.59 -5.41
C ALA A 19 -21.84 5.64 -5.97
N GLU A 20 -20.82 5.47 -5.12
CA GLU A 20 -19.41 5.61 -5.45
C GLU A 20 -18.67 4.27 -5.46
N ILE A 21 -17.53 4.25 -6.16
CA ILE A 21 -16.57 3.16 -6.14
C ILE A 21 -15.33 3.65 -5.38
N GLU A 22 -15.01 2.97 -4.30
CA GLU A 22 -13.81 3.25 -3.52
C GLU A 22 -12.72 2.24 -3.87
N PHE A 23 -11.54 2.77 -4.18
CA PHE A 23 -10.32 2.00 -4.37
C PHE A 23 -9.41 2.16 -3.14
N GLN A 24 -8.92 1.05 -2.60
CA GLN A 24 -7.94 1.06 -1.52
C GLN A 24 -6.66 0.36 -1.97
N VAL A 25 -5.55 1.08 -1.94
CA VAL A 25 -4.21 0.53 -2.18
C VAL A 25 -3.53 0.27 -0.85
N GLN A 26 -3.19 -0.99 -0.59
CA GLN A 26 -2.38 -1.38 0.56
C GLN A 26 -1.04 -1.88 0.06
N THR A 27 0.05 -1.37 0.64
CA THR A 27 1.41 -1.75 0.25
C THR A 27 2.14 -2.27 1.46
N ARG A 28 2.88 -3.37 1.28
CA ARG A 28 3.66 -3.99 2.34
C ARG A 28 5.12 -3.71 2.14
N TRP A 29 5.78 -3.42 3.25
CA TRP A 29 7.19 -3.03 3.27
C TRP A 29 7.90 -3.78 4.39
N GLN A 30 9.18 -4.02 4.20
CA GLN A 30 10.00 -4.76 5.17
C GLN A 30 10.37 -3.92 6.40
N TRP A 31 10.46 -2.59 6.23
CA TRP A 31 10.78 -1.63 7.27
C TRP A 31 10.32 -0.22 6.87
N MET A 32 10.07 0.64 7.86
CA MET A 32 9.64 2.03 7.63
C MET A 32 10.59 2.83 6.75
N ASP A 33 11.91 2.63 6.88
CA ASP A 33 12.90 3.33 6.04
C ASP A 33 12.74 3.04 4.54
N ALA A 34 12.21 1.86 4.18
CA ALA A 34 11.96 1.53 2.77
C ALA A 34 10.81 2.36 2.19
N ILE A 35 9.83 2.70 3.03
CA ILE A 35 8.72 3.58 2.66
C ILE A 35 9.26 4.96 2.34
N GLY A 36 10.17 5.52 3.15
CA GLY A 36 10.79 6.82 2.89
C GLY A 36 11.54 6.89 1.56
N ARG A 37 12.15 5.79 1.11
CA ARG A 37 12.78 5.73 -0.22
C ARG A 37 11.78 5.82 -1.37
N PHE A 38 10.53 5.43 -1.14
CA PHE A 38 9.45 5.53 -2.12
C PHE A 38 8.67 6.85 -2.00
N ALA A 39 8.29 7.24 -0.78
CA ALA A 39 7.42 8.38 -0.50
C ALA A 39 8.16 9.72 -0.35
N GLY A 40 9.48 9.68 -0.12
CA GLY A 40 10.27 10.85 0.22
C GLY A 40 10.25 11.13 1.73
N SER A 41 10.51 12.39 2.09
CA SER A 41 10.67 12.79 3.50
C SER A 41 9.39 12.80 4.31
N ASP A 42 8.23 13.02 3.67
CA ASP A 42 6.93 12.94 4.30
C ASP A 42 6.30 11.58 3.98
N VAL A 43 6.60 10.58 4.81
CA VAL A 43 6.17 9.19 4.60
C VAL A 43 4.65 9.00 4.73
N GLU A 44 3.94 9.99 5.26
CA GLU A 44 2.49 9.96 5.43
C GLU A 44 1.76 10.66 4.29
N LYS A 45 2.46 11.38 3.41
CA LYS A 45 1.83 11.96 2.22
C LYS A 45 1.48 10.86 1.22
N ALA A 46 0.23 10.86 0.75
CA ALA A 46 -0.19 9.95 -0.31
C ALA A 46 0.57 10.22 -1.62
N VAL A 47 1.17 9.15 -2.18
CA VAL A 47 1.82 9.18 -3.49
C VAL A 47 0.83 8.63 -4.52
N VAL A 48 0.19 9.53 -5.25
CA VAL A 48 -0.77 9.21 -6.31
C VAL A 48 -0.24 9.77 -7.63
N GLU A 49 -0.30 8.96 -8.68
CA GLU A 49 0.12 9.37 -10.01
C GLU A 49 -0.83 10.49 -10.54
N PRO A 50 -0.31 11.57 -11.14
CA PRO A 50 -1.14 12.70 -11.56
C PRO A 50 -2.32 12.34 -12.47
N GLY A 51 -2.17 11.39 -13.39
CA GLY A 51 -3.25 10.86 -14.21
C GLY A 51 -4.34 10.21 -13.37
N ALA A 52 -3.98 9.39 -12.37
CA ALA A 52 -4.95 8.85 -11.43
C ALA A 52 -5.67 9.94 -10.62
N VAL A 53 -4.98 11.00 -10.19
CA VAL A 53 -5.61 12.14 -9.50
C VAL A 53 -6.68 12.81 -10.37
N ALA A 54 -6.47 12.90 -11.68
CA ALA A 54 -7.42 13.53 -12.60
C ALA A 54 -8.72 12.73 -12.77
N GLU A 55 -8.68 11.42 -12.56
CA GLU A 55 -9.82 10.51 -12.74
C GLU A 55 -10.59 10.23 -11.44
N LEU A 56 -9.99 10.50 -10.28
CA LEU A 56 -10.60 10.29 -8.98
C LEU A 56 -11.51 11.46 -8.59
N LEU A 57 -12.69 11.15 -8.08
CA LEU A 57 -13.59 12.17 -7.47
C LEU A 57 -12.92 12.84 -6.27
N SER A 58 -12.23 12.05 -5.44
CA SER A 58 -11.42 12.48 -4.32
C SER A 58 -10.47 11.35 -3.89
N PHE A 59 -9.49 11.65 -3.06
CA PHE A 59 -8.62 10.66 -2.42
C PHE A 59 -8.10 11.19 -1.07
N ASP A 60 -7.72 10.28 -0.17
CA ASP A 60 -7.12 10.66 1.11
C ASP A 60 -5.70 11.21 0.87
N PRO A 61 -5.39 12.45 1.27
CA PRO A 61 -4.07 13.04 1.05
C PRO A 61 -2.99 12.46 1.97
N ARG A 62 -3.40 11.65 2.95
CA ARG A 62 -2.56 11.12 4.02
C ARG A 62 -2.78 9.61 4.15
N VAL A 63 -1.70 8.86 4.37
CA VAL A 63 -1.74 7.40 4.57
C VAL A 63 -1.51 7.03 6.04
N CYS A 64 -2.04 5.89 6.45
CA CYS A 64 -1.80 5.31 7.76
C CYS A 64 -0.80 4.15 7.65
N HIS A 65 0.15 4.08 8.59
CA HIS A 65 1.12 3.00 8.70
C HIS A 65 0.71 2.04 9.81
N TYR A 66 0.84 0.74 9.55
CA TYR A 66 0.51 -0.32 10.50
C TYR A 66 1.63 -1.35 10.53
N ASP A 67 1.99 -1.78 11.73
CA ASP A 67 2.82 -2.96 11.91
C ASP A 67 1.96 -4.22 11.72
N VAL A 68 2.42 -5.11 10.84
CA VAL A 68 1.75 -6.40 10.61
C VAL A 68 2.26 -7.40 11.65
N ILE A 69 1.44 -7.68 12.66
CA ILE A 69 1.76 -8.65 13.72
C ILE A 69 1.49 -10.09 13.27
N GLU A 70 0.47 -10.31 12.44
CA GLU A 70 0.09 -11.62 11.91
C GLU A 70 -0.45 -11.49 10.48
N ASP A 71 -0.10 -12.44 9.61
CA ASP A 71 -0.59 -12.55 8.23
C ASP A 71 -0.90 -14.02 7.92
N ALA A 72 -2.14 -14.42 8.22
CA ALA A 72 -2.60 -15.80 8.09
C ALA A 72 -2.62 -16.32 6.63
N GLY A 73 -2.45 -15.46 5.63
CA GLY A 73 -2.42 -15.82 4.21
C GLY A 73 -1.05 -16.29 3.71
N LYS A 74 0.03 -16.10 4.50
CA LYS A 74 1.34 -16.68 4.21
C LYS A 74 1.37 -18.10 4.79
N SER A 75 0.97 -19.10 4.02
CA SER A 75 1.35 -20.47 4.36
C SER A 75 2.87 -20.54 4.39
N SER A 76 3.43 -20.66 5.61
CA SER A 76 4.83 -21.02 5.81
C SER A 76 5.05 -22.33 5.07
N GLY A 77 5.81 -22.30 3.98
CA GLY A 77 6.22 -23.51 3.30
C GLY A 77 6.84 -24.45 4.33
N SER A 78 6.22 -25.61 4.51
CA SER A 78 6.84 -26.75 5.19
C SER A 78 8.16 -27.02 4.48
N SER A 79 9.27 -26.62 5.09
CA SER A 79 10.58 -27.12 4.70
C SER A 79 10.65 -28.52 5.26
N GLY A 80 10.37 -29.51 4.41
CA GLY A 80 10.65 -30.90 4.70
C GLY A 80 12.15 -31.06 4.97
N ALA A 81 12.47 -31.65 6.11
CA ALA A 81 13.67 -32.43 6.38
C ALA A 81 13.31 -33.43 7.49
#